data_AF-A0A5S9M9B5-F1
#
_entry.id   AF-A0A5S9M9B5-F1
#
_cell.length_a   1.000
_cell.length_b   1.000
_cell.length_c   1.000
_cell.angle_alpha   90.00
_cell.angle_beta   90.00
_cell.angle_gamma   90.00
#
_symmetry.space_group_name_H-M   'P 1'
#
loop_
_entity.id
_entity.type
_entity.pdbx_description
1 polymer ?
#
loop_
_entity_poly.entity_id
_entity_poly.type
_entity_poly.pdbx_seq_one_letter_code
_entity_poly.pdbx_strand_id
1 'polypeptide(L)'
;MASIEFIEGPVTKAMKKGHLLYIDEINMAKPETLPILNGVLDYRKMMTNPFTGEVVKAEEGFGVIAAINEGYVGTVPLNEALKTVLWSLTFHISAAVS
;
A
#
# COMPACT_ATOMS: atom_id res chain seq x y z
N MET A 1 14.48 32.65 7.97
CA MET A 1 13.88 32.19 6.70
C MET A 1 13.26 30.83 6.99
N ALA A 2 11.97 30.64 6.73
CA ALA A 2 11.35 29.32 6.91
C ALA A 2 11.62 28.48 5.66
N SER A 3 12.25 27.32 5.81
CA SER A 3 12.36 26.30 4.75
C SER A 3 11.17 25.34 4.85
N ILE A 4 10.65 24.92 3.70
CA ILE A 4 9.66 23.85 3.61
C ILE A 4 10.44 22.57 3.34
N GLU A 5 10.35 21.62 4.27
CA GLU A 5 10.98 20.31 4.13
C GLU A 5 9.93 19.25 3.81
N PHE A 6 10.24 18.40 2.82
CA PHE A 6 9.43 17.22 2.55
C PHE A 6 9.64 16.20 3.66
N ILE A 7 8.56 15.78 4.30
CA ILE A 7 8.59 14.73 5.32
C ILE A 7 8.19 13.41 4.68
N GLU A 8 9.10 12.43 4.74
CA GLU A 8 8.83 11.10 4.20
C GLU A 8 7.62 10.43 4.87
N GLY A 9 6.74 9.89 4.04
CA GLY A 9 5.60 9.10 4.47
C GLY A 9 5.97 7.69 4.94
N PRO A 10 5.00 6.94 5.50
CA PRO A 10 5.22 5.60 6.02
C PRO A 10 5.71 4.60 4.96
N VAL A 11 5.26 4.72 3.71
CA VAL A 11 5.68 3.83 2.61
C VAL A 11 7.17 3.97 2.33
N THR A 12 7.65 5.19 2.09
CA THR A 12 9.06 5.47 1.83
C THR A 12 9.94 5.05 3.00
N LYS A 13 9.52 5.34 4.24
CA LYS A 13 10.24 4.94 5.45
C LYS A 13 10.35 3.43 5.58
N ALA A 14 9.28 2.68 5.31
CA ALA A 14 9.30 1.23 5.38
C ALA A 14 10.20 0.63 4.30
N MET A 15 10.12 1.13 3.07
CA MET A 15 10.98 0.72 1.95
C MET A 15 12.46 0.94 2.25
N LYS A 16 12.85 2.14 2.70
CA LYS A 16 14.24 2.51 3.01
C LYS A 16 14.82 1.76 4.22
N LYS A 17 13.98 1.16 5.06
CA LYS A 17 14.40 0.44 6.27
C LYS A 17 14.22 -1.08 6.18
N GLY A 18 13.69 -1.60 5.06
CA GLY A 18 13.42 -3.04 4.93
C GLY A 18 12.31 -3.52 5.88
N HIS A 19 11.41 -2.64 6.30
CA HIS A 19 10.36 -2.99 7.27
C HIS A 19 9.13 -3.62 6.59
N LEU A 20 8.31 -4.28 7.39
CA LEU A 20 6.96 -4.67 6.99
C LEU A 20 6.04 -3.43 6.97
N LEU A 21 5.35 -3.22 5.85
CA LEU A 21 4.32 -2.20 5.70
C LEU A 21 2.93 -2.85 5.81
N TYR A 22 2.13 -2.39 6.77
CA TYR A 22 0.71 -2.76 6.87
C TYR A 22 -0.15 -1.65 6.27
N ILE A 23 -1.02 -2.00 5.33
CA ILE A 23 -1.98 -1.09 4.70
C ILE A 23 -3.39 -1.59 5.02
N ASP A 24 -4.09 -0.84 5.86
CA ASP A 24 -5.49 -1.10 6.13
C ASP A 24 -6.36 -0.51 5.00
N GLU A 25 -7.46 -1.18 4.67
CA GLU A 25 -8.44 -0.72 3.68
C GLU A 25 -7.83 -0.19 2.37
N ILE A 26 -6.91 -0.95 1.74
CA ILE A 26 -6.18 -0.48 0.55
C ILE A 26 -7.11 -0.06 -0.61
N ASN A 27 -8.31 -0.65 -0.66
CA ASN A 27 -9.35 -0.36 -1.63
C ASN A 27 -10.03 1.03 -1.44
N MET A 28 -9.80 1.70 -0.31
CA MET A 28 -10.21 3.08 -0.08
C MET A 28 -9.16 4.11 -0.49
N ALA A 29 -7.97 3.68 -0.91
CA ALA A 29 -6.96 4.60 -1.43
C ALA A 29 -7.48 5.31 -2.70
N LYS A 30 -7.13 6.59 -2.85
CA LYS A 30 -7.54 7.37 -4.02
C LYS A 30 -7.06 6.69 -5.31
N PRO A 31 -7.84 6.74 -6.41
CA PRO A 31 -7.45 6.11 -7.68
C PRO A 31 -6.06 6.52 -8.19
N GLU A 32 -5.66 7.77 -7.94
CA GLU A 32 -4.33 8.32 -8.27
C GLU A 32 -3.18 7.74 -7.45
N THR A 33 -3.46 7.16 -6.27
CA THR A 33 -2.46 6.56 -5.38
C THR A 33 -2.22 5.08 -5.71
N LEU A 34 -3.21 4.37 -6.27
CA LEU A 34 -3.11 2.94 -6.59
C LEU A 34 -1.97 2.59 -7.56
N PRO A 35 -1.72 3.36 -8.66
CA PRO A 35 -0.58 3.08 -9.55
C PRO A 35 0.77 3.19 -8.86
N ILE A 36 0.89 4.09 -7.89
CA ILE A 36 2.12 4.27 -7.11
C ILE A 36 2.31 3.06 -6.19
N LEU A 37 1.24 2.60 -5.53
CA LEU A 37 1.27 1.41 -4.69
C LEU A 37 1.54 0.13 -5.49
N ASN A 38 1.08 0.01 -6.74
CA ASN A 38 1.38 -1.14 -7.60
C ASN A 38 2.89 -1.39 -7.71
N GLY A 39 3.71 -0.35 -7.88
CA GLY A 39 5.17 -0.51 -7.94
C GLY A 39 5.79 -1.01 -6.62
N VAL A 40 5.18 -0.65 -5.49
CA VAL A 40 5.59 -1.06 -4.14
C VAL A 40 5.19 -2.51 -3.86
N LEU A 41 4.02 -2.92 -4.34
CA LEU A 41 3.41 -4.24 -4.08
C LEU A 41 3.94 -5.33 -5.02
N ASP A 42 4.33 -4.96 -6.23
CA ASP A 42 4.85 -5.87 -7.26
C ASP A 42 6.32 -6.27 -6.98
N TYR A 43 6.85 -7.27 -7.72
CA TYR A 43 8.19 -7.83 -7.55
C TYR A 43 9.32 -6.78 -7.63
N ARG A 44 9.06 -5.65 -8.29
CA ARG A 44 10.01 -4.55 -8.44
C ARG A 44 10.30 -3.85 -7.12
N LYS A 45 9.33 -3.78 -6.19
CA LYS A 45 9.43 -3.06 -4.90
C LYS A 45 10.04 -1.67 -5.07
N MET A 46 9.50 -0.92 -6.03
CA MET A 46 10.01 0.40 -6.44
C MET A 46 8.87 1.43 -6.52
N MET A 47 9.17 2.65 -6.12
CA MET A 47 8.24 3.78 -6.14
C MET A 47 8.98 5.02 -6.62
N THR A 48 8.34 5.84 -7.45
CA THR A 48 8.82 7.19 -7.74
C THR A 48 8.08 8.18 -6.85
N ASN A 49 8.83 8.98 -6.10
CA ASN A 49 8.27 10.09 -5.35
C ASN A 49 7.83 11.19 -6.34
N PRO A 50 6.52 11.50 -6.44
CA PRO A 50 6.03 12.46 -7.43
C PRO A 50 6.44 13.91 -7.14
N PHE A 51 6.85 14.21 -5.91
CA PHE A 51 7.26 15.55 -5.50
C PHE A 51 8.75 15.81 -5.72
N THR A 52 9.59 14.78 -5.51
CA THR A 52 11.06 14.92 -5.61
C THR A 52 11.65 14.29 -6.88
N GLY A 53 10.89 13.44 -7.57
CA GLY A 53 11.38 12.62 -8.69
C GLY A 53 12.30 11.47 -8.27
N GLU A 54 12.57 11.32 -6.97
CA GLU A 54 13.41 10.25 -6.43
C GLU A 54 12.77 8.89 -6.70
N VAL A 55 13.55 7.96 -7.25
CA VAL A 55 13.16 6.56 -7.37
C VAL A 55 13.65 5.82 -6.13
N VAL A 56 12.73 5.39 -5.30
CA VAL A 56 12.98 4.62 -4.08
C VAL A 56 12.86 3.14 -4.42
N LYS A 57 13.94 2.39 -4.21
CA LYS A 57 13.94 0.93 -4.23
C LYS A 57 13.93 0.42 -2.80
N ALA A 58 13.10 -0.57 -2.51
CA ALA A 58 13.03 -1.12 -1.16
C ALA A 58 14.28 -1.93 -0.82
N GLU A 59 14.72 -1.82 0.44
CA GLU A 59 15.78 -2.62 1.03
C GLU A 59 15.37 -4.09 1.18
N GLU A 60 16.36 -4.95 1.36
CA GLU A 60 16.13 -6.35 1.73
C GLU A 60 15.31 -6.44 3.03
N GLY A 61 14.37 -7.40 3.10
CA GLY A 61 13.44 -7.54 4.22
C GLY A 61 12.11 -6.79 4.07
N PHE A 62 12.00 -5.83 3.14
CA PHE A 62 10.74 -5.14 2.90
C PHE A 62 9.64 -6.09 2.43
N GLY A 63 8.46 -5.96 3.04
CA GLY A 63 7.25 -6.71 2.68
C GLY A 63 6.01 -5.85 2.91
N VAL A 64 4.90 -6.26 2.30
CA VAL A 64 3.62 -5.57 2.45
C VAL A 64 2.53 -6.56 2.85
N ILE A 65 1.73 -6.17 3.84
CA ILE A 65 0.46 -6.80 4.18
C ILE A 65 -0.62 -5.76 3.90
N ALA A 66 -1.63 -6.12 3.12
CA ALA A 66 -2.76 -5.26 2.82
C ALA A 66 -4.06 -5.95 3.25
N ALA A 67 -4.94 -5.19 3.90
CA ALA A 67 -6.28 -5.63 4.24
C ALA A 67 -7.30 -5.00 3.29
N ILE A 68 -8.35 -5.76 2.97
CA ILE A 68 -9.47 -5.32 2.13
C ILE A 68 -10.75 -5.72 2.86
N ASN A 69 -11.65 -4.76 3.03
CA ASN A 69 -13.00 -5.03 3.51
C ASN A 69 -13.91 -5.24 2.30
N GLU A 70 -14.24 -6.50 2.01
CA GLU A 70 -15.19 -6.84 0.94
C GLU A 70 -16.63 -6.58 1.40
N GLY A 71 -17.44 -5.93 0.57
CA GLY A 71 -18.88 -5.75 0.82
C GLY A 71 -19.26 -4.61 1.77
N TYR A 72 -18.30 -3.79 2.22
CA TYR A 72 -18.62 -2.60 3.01
C TYR A 72 -19.13 -1.44 2.13
N VAL A 73 -20.19 -0.76 2.55
CA VAL A 73 -20.78 0.37 1.80
C VAL A 73 -19.74 1.48 1.65
N GLY A 74 -19.48 1.90 0.41
CA GLY A 74 -18.48 2.94 0.09
C GLY A 74 -17.10 2.40 -0.33
N THR A 75 -16.92 1.08 -0.36
CA THR A 75 -15.70 0.47 -0.90
C THR A 75 -15.72 0.37 -2.42
N VAL A 76 -14.56 0.63 -3.04
CA VAL A 76 -14.35 0.38 -4.48
C VAL A 76 -13.79 -1.03 -4.62
N PRO A 77 -14.23 -1.84 -5.61
CA PRO A 77 -13.57 -3.11 -5.89
C PRO A 77 -12.08 -2.89 -6.14
N LEU A 78 -11.23 -3.75 -5.57
CA LEU A 78 -9.82 -3.71 -5.88
C LEU A 78 -9.63 -3.93 -7.40
N ASN A 79 -8.77 -3.14 -8.04
CA ASN A 79 -8.50 -3.32 -9.46
C ASN A 79 -7.80 -4.67 -9.71
N GLU A 80 -7.94 -5.20 -10.93
CA GLU A 80 -7.37 -6.51 -11.28
C GLU A 80 -5.85 -6.54 -11.16
N ALA A 81 -5.17 -5.42 -11.44
CA ALA A 81 -3.71 -5.33 -11.30
C ALA A 81 -3.25 -5.65 -9.86
N LEU A 82 -3.89 -5.07 -8.85
CA LEU A 82 -3.57 -5.29 -7.44
C LEU A 82 -3.90 -6.73 -7.00
N LYS A 83 -4.97 -7.32 -7.54
CA LYS A 83 -5.32 -8.72 -7.25
C LYS A 83 -4.26 -9.69 -7.77
N THR A 84 -3.59 -9.37 -8.87
CA THR A 84 -2.57 -10.26 -9.46
C THR A 84 -1.23 -10.25 -8.72
N VAL A 85 -0.91 -9.20 -7.96
CA VAL A 85 0.38 -9.04 -7.27
C VAL A 85 0.32 -9.41 -5.79
N LEU A 86 -0.87 -9.67 -5.25
CA LEU A 86 -1.09 -10.05 -3.85
C LEU A 86 -1.58 -11.50 -3.76
N TRP A 87 -1.07 -12.21 -2.75
CA TRP A 87 -1.67 -13.46 -2.31
C TRP A 87 -2.85 -13.13 -1.40
N SER A 88 -4.06 -13.58 -1.74
CA SER A 88 -5.26 -13.30 -0.96
C SER A 88 -5.55 -14.41 0.06
N LEU A 89 -5.97 -14.00 1.25
CA LEU A 89 -6.51 -14.88 2.28
C LEU A 89 -7.82 -14.27 2.78
N THR A 90 -8.94 -14.98 2.57
CA THR A 90 -10.27 -14.52 2.97
C THR A 90 -10.67 -15.13 4.30
N PHE A 91 -11.03 -14.28 5.27
CA PHE A 91 -11.56 -14.70 6.55
C PHE A 91 -13.09 -14.53 6.57
N HIS A 92 -13.82 -15.62 6.83
CA HIS A 92 -15.25 -15.56 7.08
C HIS A 92 -15.50 -15.43 8.58
N ILE A 93 -15.75 -14.20 9.04
CA ILE A 93 -16.07 -13.94 10.45
C ILE A 93 -17.59 -13.92 10.60
N SER A 94 -18.16 -14.98 11.18
CA SER A 94 -19.55 -14.96 11.62
C SER A 94 -19.58 -14.33 13.02
N ALA A 95 -20.13 -13.11 13.11
CA ALA A 95 -20.47 -12.56 14.41
C ALA A 95 -21.64 -13.38 14.98
N ALA A 96 -21.34 -14.30 15.90
CA ALA A 96 -22.37 -14.88 16.75
C ALA A 96 -22.88 -13.75 17.66
N VAL A 97 -23.96 -13.10 17.23
CA VAL A 97 -24.73 -12.22 18.10
C VAL A 97 -25.42 -13.13 19.12
N SER A 98 -24.87 -13.22 20.32
CA SER A 98 -25.52 -13.82 21.49
C SER A 98 -26.56 -12.89 22.08
#